data_AF-A0AAU0N3N6-F1
#
_entry.id   AF-A0AAU0N3N6-F1
#
_cell.length_a   1.000
_cell.length_b   1.000
_cell.length_c   1.000
_cell.angle_alpha   90.00
_cell.angle_beta   90.00
_cell.angle_gamma   90.00
#
_symmetry.space_group_name_H-M   'P 1'
#
loop_
_entity.id
_entity.type
_entity.pdbx_description
1 polymer ?
#
loop_
_entity_poly.entity_id
_entity_poly.type
_entity_poly.pdbx_seq_one_letter_code
_entity_poly.pdbx_strand_id
1 'polypeptide(L)'
;MLEAEGFDGLQRTEMPFYSNEEQKLMGYLYERIRFGDYATKTALEVFGNTDARMMIVQSQDDELVPTAYGYDSFYEQYGEDNRFEFVLYEDRGHNHLFRDETYINEFVDGMNTYVNSFSFNSDEVGEALRDEAKTSYVLTHLDREKWSHSLDESFVSKFVEFYDSAL
;
A
#
# COMPACT_ATOMS: atom_id res chain seq x y z
N MET A 1 3.23 -2.16 -23.31
CA MET A 1 3.07 -0.71 -23.17
C MET A 1 1.70 -0.40 -23.77
N LEU A 2 0.70 -0.07 -22.96
CA LEU A 2 -0.63 0.27 -23.48
C LEU A 2 -0.59 1.73 -23.93
N GLU A 3 -0.86 1.97 -25.21
CA GLU A 3 -0.80 3.30 -25.81
C GLU A 3 -2.06 4.10 -25.51
N ALA A 4 -1.91 5.42 -25.40
CA ALA A 4 -2.93 6.37 -24.94
C ALA A 4 -4.20 6.43 -25.84
N GLU A 5 -4.12 5.87 -27.05
CA GLU A 5 -5.22 5.87 -28.03
C GLU A 5 -6.42 5.00 -27.62
N GLY A 6 -6.26 4.09 -26.65
CA GLY A 6 -7.35 3.23 -26.15
C GLY A 6 -8.43 3.93 -25.32
N PHE A 7 -8.30 5.23 -25.06
CA PHE A 7 -9.18 5.98 -24.15
C PHE A 7 -9.95 7.11 -24.85
N ASP A 8 -9.75 7.31 -26.16
CA ASP A 8 -10.42 8.36 -26.91
C ASP A 8 -11.91 8.02 -27.11
N GLY A 9 -12.80 8.83 -26.53
CA GLY A 9 -14.26 8.62 -26.57
C GLY A 9 -14.93 8.14 -25.27
N LEU A 10 -14.17 7.88 -24.20
CA LEU A 10 -14.76 7.61 -22.88
C LEU A 10 -15.23 8.92 -22.25
N GLN A 11 -16.55 9.14 -22.23
CA GLN A 11 -17.13 10.26 -21.48
C GLN A 11 -17.07 9.99 -19.98
N ARG A 12 -16.45 10.93 -19.25
CA ARG A 12 -16.34 10.88 -17.80
C ARG A 12 -17.70 11.24 -17.20
N THR A 13 -18.37 10.26 -16.62
CA THR A 13 -19.60 10.50 -15.85
C THR A 13 -19.20 10.53 -14.38
N GLU A 14 -19.28 11.69 -13.73
CA GLU A 14 -19.08 11.76 -12.29
C GLU A 14 -20.21 11.00 -11.58
N MET A 15 -19.84 9.95 -10.84
CA MET A 15 -20.74 9.26 -9.92
C MET A 15 -20.38 9.67 -8.50
N PRO A 16 -21.22 10.44 -7.79
CA PRO A 16 -20.98 10.76 -6.39
C PRO A 16 -21.14 9.49 -5.54
N PHE A 17 -20.10 9.14 -4.77
CA PHE A 17 -20.09 7.94 -3.91
C PHE A 17 -20.43 8.29 -2.44
N TYR A 18 -21.41 7.58 -1.89
CA TYR A 18 -21.81 7.55 -0.47
C TYR A 18 -22.09 6.08 -0.08
N SER A 19 -21.10 5.37 0.47
CA SER A 19 -21.03 3.90 0.39
C SER A 19 -22.15 3.15 1.17
N ASN A 20 -23.02 2.49 0.42
CA ASN A 20 -23.94 1.45 0.87
C ASN A 20 -23.67 0.13 0.10
N GLU A 21 -24.35 -0.97 0.42
CA GLU A 21 -24.12 -2.29 -0.24
C GLU A 21 -24.25 -2.25 -1.76
N GLU A 22 -25.17 -1.44 -2.28
CA GLU A 22 -25.39 -1.26 -3.72
C GLU A 22 -24.17 -0.63 -4.40
N GLN A 23 -23.48 0.30 -3.72
CA GLN A 23 -22.25 0.91 -4.26
C GLN A 23 -21.06 -0.05 -4.22
N LYS A 24 -20.96 -0.95 -3.23
CA LYS A 24 -19.96 -2.03 -3.26
C LYS A 24 -20.18 -2.95 -4.45
N LEU A 25 -21.44 -3.32 -4.72
CA LEU A 25 -21.81 -4.14 -5.86
C LEU A 25 -21.46 -3.45 -7.19
N MET A 26 -21.68 -2.13 -7.29
CA MET A 26 -21.29 -1.33 -8.46
C MET A 26 -19.78 -1.19 -8.63
N GLY A 27 -19.02 -1.06 -7.53
CA GLY A 27 -17.56 -1.14 -7.56
C GLY A 27 -17.08 -2.48 -8.13
N TYR A 28 -17.57 -3.60 -7.61
CA TYR A 28 -17.20 -4.93 -8.10
C TYR A 28 -17.61 -5.17 -9.56
N LEU A 29 -18.79 -4.68 -9.97
CA LEU A 29 -19.22 -4.78 -11.36
C LEU A 29 -18.32 -3.95 -12.29
N TYR A 30 -18.03 -2.71 -11.90
CA TYR A 30 -17.13 -1.84 -12.64
C TYR A 30 -15.75 -2.46 -12.80
N GLU A 31 -15.15 -2.93 -11.70
CA GLU A 31 -13.85 -3.61 -11.73
C GLU A 31 -13.86 -4.84 -12.62
N ARG A 32 -14.91 -5.69 -12.53
CA ARG A 32 -15.06 -6.85 -13.44
C ARG A 32 -15.19 -6.44 -14.90
N ILE A 33 -15.92 -5.37 -15.23
CA ILE A 33 -16.05 -4.89 -16.61
C ILE A 33 -14.70 -4.37 -17.12
N ARG A 34 -13.93 -3.67 -16.28
CA ARG A 34 -12.66 -3.04 -16.67
C ARG A 34 -11.48 -3.99 -16.70
N PHE A 35 -11.40 -4.91 -15.74
CA PHE A 35 -10.23 -5.75 -15.49
C PHE A 35 -10.53 -7.25 -15.67
N GLY A 36 -11.78 -7.62 -15.95
CA GLY A 36 -12.17 -9.02 -16.18
C GLY A 36 -11.88 -9.89 -14.97
N ASP A 37 -11.32 -11.07 -15.23
CA ASP A 37 -10.98 -12.05 -14.19
C ASP A 37 -9.88 -11.57 -13.23
N TYR A 38 -9.09 -10.57 -13.61
CA TYR A 38 -8.08 -9.98 -12.70
C TYR A 38 -8.73 -9.26 -11.51
N ALA A 39 -9.95 -8.72 -11.67
CA ALA A 39 -10.67 -8.04 -10.59
C ALA A 39 -11.00 -8.96 -9.42
N THR A 40 -10.97 -10.28 -9.63
CA THR A 40 -11.31 -11.27 -8.59
C THR A 40 -10.10 -11.99 -8.02
N LYS A 41 -8.89 -11.68 -8.49
CA LYS A 41 -7.67 -12.34 -8.04
C LYS A 41 -7.27 -11.84 -6.65
N THR A 42 -7.13 -12.79 -5.72
CA THR A 42 -6.62 -12.53 -4.37
C THR A 42 -5.12 -12.77 -4.32
N ALA A 43 -4.44 -12.18 -3.33
CA ALA A 43 -3.03 -12.47 -3.08
C ALA A 43 -2.79 -13.97 -2.83
N LEU A 44 -3.72 -14.65 -2.13
CA LEU A 44 -3.70 -16.11 -1.96
C LEU A 44 -3.66 -16.82 -3.32
N GLU A 45 -4.64 -16.56 -4.20
CA GLU A 45 -4.64 -17.20 -5.52
C GLU A 45 -3.37 -16.93 -6.32
N VAL A 46 -2.87 -15.69 -6.30
CA VAL A 46 -1.67 -15.32 -7.04
C VAL A 46 -0.44 -16.05 -6.51
N PHE A 47 -0.25 -16.13 -5.19
CA PHE A 47 0.90 -16.79 -4.58
C PHE A 47 0.90 -18.30 -4.81
N GLY A 48 -0.28 -18.92 -4.92
CA GLY A 48 -0.41 -20.33 -5.30
C GLY A 48 -0.04 -20.65 -6.75
N ASN A 49 0.00 -19.66 -7.64
CA ASN A 49 0.24 -19.83 -9.08
C ASN A 49 1.63 -19.38 -9.54
N THR A 50 2.57 -19.18 -8.62
CA THR A 50 3.96 -18.81 -8.90
C THR A 50 4.90 -19.70 -8.12
N ASP A 51 6.09 -19.96 -8.64
CA ASP A 51 7.17 -20.67 -7.95
C ASP A 51 8.06 -19.73 -7.11
N ALA A 52 7.77 -18.42 -7.11
CA ALA A 52 8.51 -17.45 -6.31
C ALA A 52 8.44 -17.79 -4.82
N ARG A 53 9.55 -17.53 -4.12
CA ARG A 53 9.58 -17.57 -2.65
C ARG A 53 8.87 -16.34 -2.10
N MET A 54 8.13 -16.51 -1.01
CA MET A 54 7.36 -15.46 -0.37
C MET A 54 7.79 -15.30 1.09
N MET A 55 7.88 -14.06 1.57
CA MET A 55 8.02 -13.78 2.99
C MET A 55 6.79 -13.00 3.47
N ILE A 56 6.09 -13.54 4.45
CA ILE A 56 4.91 -12.91 5.08
C ILE A 56 5.34 -12.37 6.42
N VAL A 57 5.31 -11.04 6.55
CA VAL A 57 5.74 -10.34 7.77
C VAL A 57 4.62 -9.47 8.30
N GLN A 58 4.32 -9.61 9.60
CA GLN A 58 3.31 -8.78 10.27
C GLN A 58 3.64 -8.63 11.76
N SER A 59 3.09 -7.59 12.37
CA SER A 59 3.09 -7.42 13.83
C SER A 59 1.71 -7.73 14.43
N GLN A 60 1.69 -8.35 15.60
CA GLN A 60 0.45 -8.70 16.30
C GLN A 60 -0.29 -7.47 16.85
N ASP A 61 0.45 -6.43 17.23
CA ASP A 61 -0.07 -5.14 17.71
C ASP A 61 -0.40 -4.15 16.58
N ASP A 62 -0.51 -4.62 15.32
CA ASP A 62 -1.00 -3.78 14.23
C ASP A 62 -2.50 -3.45 14.43
N GLU A 63 -2.78 -2.22 14.87
CA GLU A 63 -4.15 -1.73 15.10
C GLU A 63 -4.91 -1.39 13.82
N LEU A 64 -4.23 -1.30 12.67
CA LEU A 64 -4.85 -0.96 11.38
C LEU A 64 -5.27 -2.21 10.60
N VAL A 65 -4.44 -3.26 10.62
CA VAL A 65 -4.69 -4.51 9.91
C VAL A 65 -4.52 -5.70 10.84
N PRO A 66 -5.62 -6.33 11.30
CA PRO A 66 -5.55 -7.52 12.13
C PRO A 66 -4.85 -8.70 11.42
N THR A 67 -4.15 -9.55 12.19
CA THR A 67 -3.47 -10.75 11.68
C THR A 67 -4.40 -11.70 10.93
N ALA A 68 -5.67 -11.75 11.33
CA ALA A 68 -6.70 -12.57 10.71
C ALA A 68 -6.83 -12.32 9.19
N TYR A 69 -6.65 -11.07 8.74
CA TYR A 69 -6.73 -10.70 7.32
C TYR A 69 -5.40 -10.79 6.58
N GLY A 70 -4.29 -10.91 7.31
CA GLY A 70 -2.93 -11.01 6.77
C GLY A 70 -2.33 -12.36 7.15
N TYR A 71 -1.41 -12.33 8.11
CA TYR A 71 -0.57 -13.44 8.54
C TYR A 71 -1.33 -14.75 8.70
N ASP A 72 -2.45 -14.78 9.43
CA ASP A 72 -3.17 -16.01 9.74
C ASP A 72 -3.76 -16.64 8.48
N SER A 73 -4.35 -15.83 7.60
CA SER A 73 -4.91 -16.29 6.33
C SER A 73 -3.85 -16.91 5.41
N PHE A 74 -2.66 -16.30 5.34
CA PHE A 74 -1.56 -16.86 4.54
C PHE A 74 -0.95 -18.11 5.20
N TYR A 75 -0.83 -18.12 6.54
CA TYR A 75 -0.27 -19.24 7.28
C TYR A 75 -1.15 -20.48 7.19
N GLU A 76 -2.47 -20.32 7.29
CA GLU A 76 -3.43 -21.43 7.10
C GLU A 76 -3.27 -22.09 5.72
N GLN A 77 -3.05 -21.29 4.68
CA GLN A 77 -2.97 -21.77 3.30
C GLN A 77 -1.58 -22.32 2.92
N TYR A 78 -0.50 -21.74 3.45
CA TYR A 78 0.87 -21.97 2.99
C TYR A 78 1.89 -22.30 4.09
N GLY A 79 1.49 -22.47 5.35
CA GLY A 79 2.39 -22.69 6.49
C GLY A 79 3.32 -23.91 6.37
N GLU A 80 2.92 -24.90 5.56
CA GLU A 80 3.71 -26.12 5.28
C GLU A 80 4.48 -26.05 3.94
N ASP A 81 4.30 -24.98 3.16
CA ASP A 81 4.99 -24.78 1.87
C ASP A 81 6.36 -24.13 2.12
N ASN A 82 7.44 -24.82 1.76
CA ASN A 82 8.82 -24.38 1.98
C ASN A 82 9.22 -23.13 1.18
N ARG A 83 8.38 -22.68 0.23
CA ARG A 83 8.58 -21.40 -0.46
C ARG A 83 8.23 -20.21 0.43
N PHE A 84 7.44 -20.42 1.48
CA PHE A 84 6.96 -19.37 2.36
C PHE A 84 7.78 -19.29 3.65
N GLU A 85 8.19 -18.08 3.98
CA GLU A 85 8.79 -17.74 5.26
C GLU A 85 7.84 -16.83 6.02
N PHE A 86 7.55 -17.17 7.27
CA PHE A 86 6.60 -16.44 8.10
C PHE A 86 7.30 -15.80 9.29
N VAL A 87 7.15 -14.49 9.43
CA VAL A 87 7.75 -13.70 10.51
C VAL A 87 6.67 -12.89 11.21
N LEU A 88 6.35 -13.28 12.44
CA LEU A 88 5.38 -12.59 13.29
C LEU A 88 6.10 -11.88 14.43
N TYR A 89 5.87 -10.58 14.56
CA TYR A 89 6.35 -9.77 15.68
C TYR A 89 5.26 -9.55 16.71
N GLU A 90 5.64 -9.34 17.97
CA GLU A 90 4.69 -9.03 19.04
C GLU A 90 4.33 -7.53 19.07
N ASP A 91 5.31 -6.64 18.87
CA ASP A 91 5.24 -5.23 19.29
C ASP A 91 5.93 -4.22 18.33
N ARG A 92 5.68 -4.32 17.02
CA ARG A 92 6.23 -3.41 16.00
C ARG A 92 5.20 -2.53 15.27
N GLY A 93 3.92 -2.69 15.56
CA GLY A 93 2.83 -1.94 14.95
C GLY A 93 2.74 -2.06 13.42
N HIS A 94 1.96 -1.16 12.82
CA HIS A 94 1.74 -1.13 11.36
C HIS A 94 3.01 -0.75 10.57
N ASN A 95 3.80 0.19 11.10
CA ASN A 95 4.97 0.77 10.47
C ASN A 95 6.28 0.09 10.87
N HIS A 96 6.25 -1.24 10.99
CA HIS A 96 7.29 -2.10 11.55
C HIS A 96 8.69 -2.00 10.89
N LEU A 97 8.81 -1.29 9.75
CA LEU A 97 10.06 -1.01 9.03
C LEU A 97 10.98 0.00 9.73
N PHE A 98 10.43 0.90 10.54
CA PHE A 98 11.18 2.00 11.12
C PHE A 98 11.62 1.70 12.56
N ARG A 99 12.85 2.09 12.89
CA ARG A 99 13.37 2.09 14.27
C ARG A 99 13.04 3.40 14.98
N ASP A 100 13.06 4.50 14.25
CA ASP A 100 12.79 5.84 14.76
C ASP A 100 11.88 6.60 13.79
N GLU A 101 10.65 6.81 14.21
CA GLU A 101 9.63 7.52 13.44
C GLU A 101 9.65 9.03 13.65
N THR A 102 10.54 9.57 14.50
CA THR A 102 10.56 11.00 14.86
C THR A 102 10.59 11.89 13.63
N TYR A 103 11.56 11.66 12.73
CA TYR A 103 11.67 12.44 11.50
C TYR A 103 10.49 12.24 10.56
N ILE A 104 9.95 11.02 10.48
CA ILE A 104 8.81 10.68 9.62
C ILE A 104 7.57 11.43 10.09
N ASN A 105 7.31 11.41 11.39
CA ASN A 105 6.18 12.10 12.02
C ASN A 105 6.32 13.61 11.86
N GLU A 106 7.49 14.18 12.16
CA GLU A 106 7.77 15.61 11.94
C GLU A 106 7.57 16.03 10.48
N PHE A 107 8.05 15.21 9.54
CA PHE A 107 7.93 15.48 8.11
C PHE A 107 6.48 15.42 7.64
N VAL A 108 5.73 14.39 8.05
CA VAL A 108 4.31 14.21 7.70
C VAL A 108 3.45 15.33 8.32
N ASP A 109 3.70 15.70 9.57
CA ASP A 109 3.01 16.80 10.22
C ASP A 109 3.29 18.14 9.55
N GLY A 110 4.55 18.37 9.16
CA GLY A 110 4.94 19.55 8.39
C GLY A 110 4.25 19.60 7.02
N MET A 111 4.19 18.47 6.31
CA MET A 111 3.50 18.35 5.03
C MET A 111 2.00 18.63 5.18
N ASN A 112 1.37 18.03 6.20
CA ASN A 112 -0.05 18.24 6.50
C ASN A 112 -0.33 19.71 6.81
N THR A 113 0.52 20.36 7.61
CA THR A 113 0.41 21.79 7.94
C THR A 113 0.54 22.65 6.68
N TYR A 114 1.53 22.37 5.82
CA TYR A 114 1.75 23.07 4.57
C TYR A 114 0.55 22.94 3.63
N VAL A 115 0.08 21.72 3.38
CA VAL A 115 -1.07 21.44 2.50
C VAL A 115 -2.33 22.12 3.05
N ASN A 116 -2.56 22.06 4.37
CA ASN A 116 -3.72 22.69 5.00
C ASN A 116 -3.64 24.22 5.10
N SER A 117 -2.50 24.83 4.76
CA SER A 117 -2.40 26.30 4.63
C SER A 117 -3.09 26.84 3.38
N PHE A 118 -3.37 25.96 2.40
CA PHE A 118 -4.13 26.29 1.20
C PHE A 118 -5.61 25.92 1.39
N SER A 119 -6.48 26.60 0.63
CA SER A 119 -7.88 26.23 0.50
C SER A 119 -8.09 25.54 -0.85
N PHE A 120 -8.37 24.24 -0.82
CA PHE A 120 -8.71 23.46 -2.01
C PHE A 120 -10.21 23.20 -2.06
N ASN A 121 -10.77 23.20 -3.28
CA ASN A 121 -12.10 22.65 -3.49
C ASN A 121 -12.08 21.13 -3.26
N SER A 122 -13.24 20.54 -2.99
CA SER A 122 -13.41 19.09 -2.88
C SER A 122 -13.72 18.43 -4.24
N ASP A 123 -13.46 19.12 -5.33
CA ASP A 123 -13.64 18.62 -6.70
C ASP A 123 -12.34 17.98 -7.20
N GLU A 124 -12.40 17.35 -8.37
CA GLU A 124 -11.23 16.65 -8.94
C GLU A 124 -10.02 17.58 -9.14
N VAL A 125 -10.26 18.83 -9.53
CA VAL A 125 -9.20 19.82 -9.75
C VAL A 125 -8.55 20.18 -8.40
N GLY A 126 -9.36 20.35 -7.36
CA GLY A 126 -8.88 20.61 -6.01
C GLY A 126 -8.05 19.46 -5.43
N GLU A 127 -8.46 18.21 -5.66
CA GLU A 127 -7.67 17.04 -5.26
C GLU A 127 -6.35 16.93 -6.04
N ALA A 128 -6.36 17.18 -7.36
CA ALA A 128 -5.14 17.22 -8.16
C ALA A 128 -4.14 18.29 -7.66
N LEU A 129 -4.64 19.49 -7.32
CA LEU A 129 -3.83 20.56 -6.74
C LEU A 129 -3.31 20.21 -5.34
N ARG A 130 -4.11 19.52 -4.52
CA ARG A 130 -3.68 19.02 -3.21
C ARG A 130 -2.52 18.03 -3.35
N ASP A 131 -2.60 17.12 -4.32
CA ASP A 131 -1.54 16.15 -4.58
C ASP A 131 -0.28 16.78 -5.18
N GLU A 132 -0.44 17.81 -6.01
CA GLU A 132 0.68 18.64 -6.47
C GLU A 132 1.38 19.34 -5.30
N ALA A 133 0.62 19.90 -4.35
CA ALA A 133 1.16 20.53 -3.15
C ALA A 133 1.94 19.53 -2.26
N LYS A 134 1.40 18.33 -2.03
CA LYS A 134 2.12 17.25 -1.32
C LYS A 134 3.42 16.89 -2.04
N THR A 135 3.36 16.71 -3.36
CA THR A 135 4.53 16.35 -4.18
C THR A 135 5.60 17.43 -4.11
N SER A 136 5.21 18.70 -4.24
CA SER A 136 6.10 19.85 -4.10
C SER A 136 6.79 19.86 -2.73
N TYR A 137 6.04 19.64 -1.65
CA TYR A 137 6.59 19.57 -0.30
C TYR A 137 7.63 18.44 -0.16
N VAL A 138 7.31 17.24 -0.67
CA VAL A 138 8.22 16.09 -0.66
C VAL A 138 9.51 16.39 -1.42
N LEU A 139 9.42 16.95 -2.62
CA LEU A 139 10.60 17.26 -3.44
C LEU A 139 11.51 18.32 -2.82
N THR A 140 10.97 19.19 -1.96
CA THR A 140 11.69 20.33 -1.40
C THR A 140 12.17 20.13 0.04
N HIS A 141 11.47 19.31 0.84
CA HIS A 141 11.72 19.19 2.28
C HIS A 141 12.17 17.79 2.72
N LEU A 142 12.08 16.77 1.85
CA LEU A 142 12.50 15.42 2.23
C LEU A 142 14.03 15.33 2.33
N ASP A 143 14.51 15.19 3.56
CA ASP A 143 15.86 14.78 3.88
C ASP A 143 15.94 13.25 3.74
N ARG A 144 16.41 12.83 2.56
CA ARG A 144 16.54 11.41 2.22
C ARG A 144 17.51 10.67 3.12
N GLU A 145 18.52 11.35 3.65
CA GLU A 145 19.51 10.73 4.54
C GLU A 145 18.86 10.42 5.88
N LYS A 146 18.14 11.38 6.47
CA LYS A 146 17.38 11.12 7.71
C LYS A 146 16.31 10.06 7.53
N TRP A 147 15.54 10.14 6.45
CA TRP A 147 14.51 9.14 6.14
C TRP A 147 15.08 7.73 6.02
N SER A 148 16.22 7.57 5.35
CA SER A 148 16.84 6.26 5.17
C SER A 148 17.40 5.71 6.49
N HIS A 149 17.99 6.55 7.34
CA HIS A 149 18.51 6.13 8.65
C HIS A 149 17.43 5.89 9.72
N SER A 150 16.18 6.28 9.45
CA SER A 150 15.01 5.90 10.27
C SER A 150 14.65 4.42 10.14
N LEU A 151 15.09 3.74 9.08
CA LEU A 151 14.86 2.31 8.90
C LEU A 151 15.60 1.49 9.97
N ASP A 152 14.99 0.39 10.39
CA ASP A 152 15.68 -0.62 11.18
C ASP A 152 16.54 -1.49 10.26
N GLU A 153 17.83 -1.19 10.16
CA GLU A 153 18.76 -1.92 9.29
C GLU A 153 18.79 -3.43 9.58
N SER A 154 18.69 -3.82 10.84
CA SER A 154 18.70 -5.25 11.22
C SER A 154 17.45 -5.96 10.72
N PHE A 155 16.33 -5.25 10.67
CA PHE A 155 15.08 -5.74 10.14
C PHE A 155 15.11 -5.79 8.60
N VAL A 156 15.52 -4.70 7.96
CA VAL A 156 15.59 -4.61 6.49
C VAL A 156 16.59 -5.60 5.90
N SER A 157 17.69 -5.88 6.60
CA SER A 157 18.68 -6.86 6.15
C SER A 157 18.08 -8.26 5.97
N LYS A 158 17.07 -8.65 6.78
CA LYS A 158 16.38 -9.94 6.61
C LYS A 158 15.66 -10.04 5.27
N PHE A 159 15.07 -8.95 4.78
CA PHE A 159 14.44 -8.93 3.46
C PHE A 159 15.46 -9.07 2.34
N VAL A 160 16.62 -8.42 2.49
CA VAL A 160 17.73 -8.53 1.53
C VAL A 160 18.27 -9.95 1.50
N GLU A 161 18.54 -10.55 2.67
CA GLU A 161 18.99 -11.93 2.79
C GLU A 161 17.98 -12.92 2.21
N PHE A 162 16.69 -12.72 2.49
CA PHE A 162 15.62 -13.52 1.91
C PHE A 162 15.62 -13.44 0.38
N TYR A 163 15.66 -12.22 -0.16
CA TYR A 163 15.70 -11.97 -1.60
C TYR A 163 16.93 -12.64 -2.26
N ASP A 164 18.12 -12.43 -1.69
CA ASP A 164 19.36 -13.01 -2.21
C ASP A 164 19.37 -14.54 -2.15
N SER A 165 18.72 -15.13 -1.15
CA SER A 165 18.57 -16.59 -1.03
C SER A 165 17.52 -17.18 -1.99
N ALA A 166 16.76 -16.34 -2.69
CA ALA A 166 15.73 -16.73 -3.64
C ALA A 166 16.18 -16.60 -5.11
N LEU A 167 17.36 -16.05 -5.36
CA LEU A 167 18.03 -15.98 -6.67
C LEU A 167 18.83 -17.25 -6.99
#